data_AF-A0A7S3VC01-F1
#
_entry.id   AF-A0A7S3VC01-F1
#
_cell.length_a   1.000
_cell.length_b   1.000
_cell.length_c   1.000
_cell.angle_alpha   90.00
_cell.angle_beta   90.00
_cell.angle_gamma   90.00
#
_symmetry.space_group_name_H-M   'P 1'
#
loop_
_entity.id
_entity.type
_entity.pdbx_description
1 polymer ?
#
loop_
_entity_poly.entity_id
_entity_poly.type
_entity_poly.pdbx_seq_one_letter_code
_entity_poly.pdbx_strand_id
1 'polypeptide(L)'
;IAAEKEAARVKAEEEAKIAAEKEAAKIKAEEEAKIAAEKEAAKIKAEEEAKIAAEKEAARIKAEEEARVKAEEEARIAAEKEAARIKAEEDARIAAEKEAARIKAEEEARIKAEEEAERARLRAISAEAEAKQRSILGDRLQREAAERAVIKARIEAEAARKAAIAEARKQPKPADVEKNLADKYGAMGNEERAFSILVDLGIVELSLEPEDTVDPDDFAAN
;
A
#
# COMPACT_ATOMS: atom_id res chain seq x y z
N ILE A 1 -55.95 -101.87 109.13
CA ILE A 1 -56.67 -100.68 108.59
C ILE A 1 -55.81 -99.39 108.61
N ALA A 2 -54.56 -99.39 109.11
CA ALA A 2 -53.67 -98.21 109.05
C ALA A 2 -52.83 -98.10 107.74
N ALA A 3 -52.46 -99.21 107.10
CA ALA A 3 -51.56 -99.22 105.93
C ALA A 3 -52.23 -98.83 104.59
N GLU A 4 -53.54 -98.97 104.47
CA GLU A 4 -54.26 -98.72 103.19
C GLU A 4 -54.58 -97.23 102.98
N LYS A 5 -54.73 -96.47 104.08
CA LYS A 5 -54.89 -94.99 104.04
C LYS A 5 -53.58 -94.26 103.73
N GLU A 6 -52.43 -94.86 104.04
CA GLU A 6 -51.12 -94.31 103.72
C GLU A 6 -50.75 -94.56 102.25
N ALA A 7 -51.07 -95.75 101.71
CA ALA A 7 -50.87 -96.06 100.29
C ALA A 7 -51.74 -95.20 99.35
N ALA A 8 -52.97 -94.85 99.76
CA ALA A 8 -53.83 -93.94 98.99
C ALA A 8 -53.35 -92.48 99.05
N ARG A 9 -52.74 -92.05 100.17
CA ARG A 9 -52.19 -90.70 100.31
C ARG A 9 -50.88 -90.52 99.54
N VAL A 10 -50.02 -91.55 99.52
CA VAL A 10 -48.77 -91.54 98.76
C VAL A 10 -49.05 -91.53 97.26
N LYS A 11 -50.01 -92.32 96.74
CA LYS A 11 -50.38 -92.27 95.32
C LYS A 11 -50.96 -90.93 94.88
N ALA A 12 -51.82 -90.31 95.71
CA ALA A 12 -52.38 -88.99 95.40
C ALA A 12 -51.32 -87.88 95.48
N GLU A 13 -50.35 -87.98 96.39
CA GLU A 13 -49.25 -87.02 96.54
C GLU A 13 -48.20 -87.19 95.41
N GLU A 14 -47.97 -88.42 94.94
CA GLU A 14 -47.10 -88.72 93.80
C GLU A 14 -47.75 -88.32 92.47
N GLU A 15 -49.04 -88.56 92.26
CA GLU A 15 -49.77 -88.04 91.08
C GLU A 15 -49.85 -86.51 91.08
N ALA A 16 -50.03 -85.87 92.23
CA ALA A 16 -50.01 -84.40 92.33
C ALA A 16 -48.61 -83.82 92.07
N LYS A 17 -47.54 -84.47 92.54
CA LYS A 17 -46.16 -84.07 92.22
C LYS A 17 -45.83 -84.28 90.74
N ILE A 18 -46.20 -85.40 90.15
CA ILE A 18 -45.95 -85.68 88.73
C ILE A 18 -46.76 -84.72 87.84
N ALA A 19 -47.99 -84.36 88.21
CA ALA A 19 -48.77 -83.36 87.50
C ALA A 19 -48.13 -81.95 87.59
N ALA A 20 -47.70 -81.54 88.79
CA ALA A 20 -47.01 -80.26 89.00
C ALA A 20 -45.65 -80.20 88.28
N GLU A 21 -44.90 -81.30 88.24
CA GLU A 21 -43.60 -81.38 87.56
C GLU A 21 -43.77 -81.39 86.03
N LYS A 22 -44.80 -82.06 85.50
CA LYS A 22 -45.16 -81.99 84.08
C LYS A 22 -45.65 -80.60 83.67
N GLU A 23 -46.41 -79.91 84.53
CA GLU A 23 -46.86 -78.54 84.27
C GLU A 23 -45.68 -77.56 84.34
N ALA A 24 -44.78 -77.69 85.32
CA ALA A 24 -43.55 -76.92 85.42
C ALA A 24 -42.60 -77.16 84.23
N ALA A 25 -42.48 -78.41 83.75
CA ALA A 25 -41.70 -78.73 82.55
C ALA A 25 -42.33 -78.16 81.28
N LYS A 26 -43.66 -78.13 81.19
CA LYS A 26 -44.38 -77.48 80.07
C LYS A 26 -44.16 -75.97 80.07
N ILE A 27 -44.29 -75.33 81.24
CA ILE A 27 -44.06 -73.89 81.40
C ILE A 27 -42.61 -73.53 81.05
N LYS A 28 -41.62 -74.31 81.52
CA LYS A 28 -40.21 -74.10 81.16
C LYS A 28 -39.95 -74.24 79.66
N ALA A 29 -40.51 -75.27 79.02
CA ALA A 29 -40.35 -75.48 77.58
C ALA A 29 -41.05 -74.37 76.76
N GLU A 30 -42.20 -73.89 77.22
CA GLU A 30 -42.95 -72.80 76.56
C GLU A 30 -42.25 -71.43 76.77
N GLU A 31 -41.64 -71.22 77.93
CA GLU A 31 -40.83 -70.04 78.23
C GLU A 31 -39.50 -70.04 77.47
N GLU A 32 -38.80 -71.18 77.38
CA GLU A 32 -37.61 -71.34 76.52
C GLU A 32 -37.96 -71.16 75.03
N ALA A 33 -39.08 -71.70 74.57
CA ALA A 33 -39.54 -71.52 73.19
C ALA A 33 -39.89 -70.05 72.89
N LYS A 34 -40.54 -69.34 73.83
CA LYS A 34 -40.78 -67.89 73.71
C LYS A 34 -39.49 -67.09 73.69
N ILE A 35 -38.54 -67.37 74.60
CA ILE A 35 -37.26 -66.66 74.67
C ILE A 35 -36.42 -66.93 73.40
N ALA A 36 -36.45 -68.15 72.86
CA ALA A 36 -35.78 -68.48 71.61
C ALA A 36 -36.40 -67.72 70.42
N ALA A 37 -37.73 -67.71 70.31
CA ALA A 37 -38.45 -66.97 69.27
C ALA A 37 -38.23 -65.45 69.37
N GLU A 38 -38.18 -64.89 70.58
CA GLU A 38 -37.95 -63.45 70.81
C GLU A 38 -36.49 -63.06 70.49
N LYS A 39 -35.52 -63.91 70.83
CA LYS A 39 -34.11 -63.72 70.43
C LYS A 39 -33.91 -63.82 68.92
N GLU A 40 -34.58 -64.75 68.26
CA GLU A 40 -34.52 -64.90 66.80
C GLU A 40 -35.17 -63.68 66.11
N ALA A 41 -36.34 -63.23 66.59
CA ALA A 41 -37.00 -62.03 66.10
C ALA A 41 -36.16 -60.76 66.31
N ALA A 42 -35.47 -60.63 67.45
CA ALA A 42 -34.56 -59.53 67.73
C ALA A 42 -33.32 -59.56 66.79
N LYS A 43 -32.80 -60.75 66.50
CA LYS A 43 -31.66 -60.93 65.59
C LYS A 43 -32.02 -60.60 64.15
N ILE A 44 -33.20 -61.04 63.69
CA ILE A 44 -33.73 -60.72 62.37
C ILE A 44 -33.96 -59.21 62.25
N LYS A 45 -34.56 -58.54 63.25
CA LYS A 45 -34.72 -57.08 63.25
C LYS A 45 -33.38 -56.34 63.17
N ALA A 46 -32.38 -56.76 63.94
CA ALA A 46 -31.05 -56.15 63.90
C ALA A 46 -30.34 -56.35 62.56
N GLU A 47 -30.49 -57.51 61.91
CA GLU A 47 -29.96 -57.76 60.57
C GLU A 47 -30.69 -56.95 59.49
N GLU A 48 -32.01 -56.81 59.60
CA GLU A 48 -32.81 -55.96 58.71
C GLU A 48 -32.42 -54.48 58.85
N GLU A 49 -32.31 -53.97 60.09
CA GLU A 49 -31.86 -52.60 60.34
C GLU A 49 -30.44 -52.35 59.83
N ALA A 50 -29.52 -53.30 60.03
CA ALA A 50 -28.15 -53.19 59.52
C ALA A 50 -28.10 -53.21 57.98
N LYS A 51 -28.90 -54.04 57.31
CA LYS A 51 -29.02 -54.05 55.85
C LYS A 51 -29.61 -52.75 55.32
N ILE A 52 -30.70 -52.26 55.94
CA ILE A 52 -31.35 -51.00 55.55
C ILE A 52 -30.39 -49.82 55.75
N ALA A 53 -29.60 -49.80 56.83
CA ALA A 53 -28.60 -48.77 57.07
C ALA A 53 -27.48 -48.81 56.01
N ALA A 54 -26.95 -50.00 55.68
CA ALA A 54 -25.93 -50.16 54.65
C ALA A 54 -26.44 -49.75 53.25
N GLU A 55 -27.69 -50.09 52.91
CA GLU A 55 -28.31 -49.72 51.64
C GLU A 55 -28.56 -48.21 51.53
N LYS A 56 -28.98 -47.56 52.62
CA LYS A 56 -29.10 -46.09 52.71
C LYS A 56 -27.75 -45.38 52.59
N GLU A 57 -26.71 -45.88 53.25
CA GLU A 57 -25.34 -45.33 53.15
C GLU A 57 -24.81 -45.46 51.72
N ALA A 58 -24.96 -46.63 51.09
CA ALA A 58 -24.58 -46.86 49.70
C ALA A 58 -25.34 -45.96 48.72
N ALA A 59 -26.65 -45.77 48.93
CA ALA A 59 -27.46 -44.84 48.14
C ALA A 59 -27.00 -43.38 48.32
N ARG A 60 -26.64 -42.97 49.55
CA ARG A 60 -26.10 -41.61 49.81
C ARG A 60 -24.77 -41.40 49.11
N ILE A 61 -23.84 -42.35 49.23
CA ILE A 61 -22.52 -42.27 48.59
C ILE A 61 -22.66 -42.19 47.06
N LYS A 62 -23.55 -43.01 46.48
CA LYS A 62 -23.78 -42.99 45.03
C LYS A 62 -24.37 -41.67 44.55
N ALA A 63 -25.33 -41.10 45.30
CA ALA A 63 -25.90 -39.79 44.99
C ALA A 63 -24.88 -38.64 45.13
N GLU A 64 -24.02 -38.70 46.15
CA GLU A 64 -22.95 -37.72 46.37
C GLU A 64 -21.87 -37.79 45.28
N GLU A 65 -21.45 -38.99 44.89
CA GLU A 65 -20.50 -39.19 43.79
C GLU A 65 -21.09 -38.71 42.45
N GLU A 66 -22.35 -39.04 42.15
CA GLU A 66 -23.01 -38.58 40.93
C GLU A 66 -23.16 -37.06 40.89
N ALA A 67 -23.45 -36.43 42.03
CA ALA A 67 -23.49 -34.97 42.16
C ALA A 67 -22.10 -34.34 41.99
N ARG A 68 -21.06 -34.95 42.58
CA ARG A 68 -19.67 -34.47 42.43
C ARG A 68 -19.19 -34.57 40.99
N VAL A 69 -19.45 -35.68 40.31
CA VAL A 69 -19.07 -35.89 38.91
C VAL A 69 -19.79 -34.90 38.00
N LYS A 70 -21.09 -34.66 38.19
CA LYS A 70 -21.83 -33.64 37.42
C LYS A 70 -21.26 -32.23 37.63
N ALA A 71 -20.97 -31.85 38.87
CA ALA A 71 -20.40 -30.54 39.17
C ALA A 71 -18.99 -30.36 38.57
N GLU A 72 -18.15 -31.40 38.62
CA GLU A 72 -16.82 -31.38 38.02
C GLU A 72 -16.87 -31.30 36.49
N GLU A 73 -17.78 -32.07 35.86
CA GLU A 73 -17.97 -32.03 34.41
C GLU A 73 -18.50 -30.67 33.95
N GLU A 74 -19.50 -30.10 34.63
CA GLU A 74 -20.00 -28.75 34.34
C GLU A 74 -18.90 -27.69 34.48
N ALA A 75 -18.10 -27.76 35.55
CA ALA A 75 -16.98 -26.85 35.76
C ALA A 75 -15.90 -26.99 34.67
N ARG A 76 -15.58 -28.22 34.25
CA ARG A 76 -14.63 -28.48 33.17
C ARG A 76 -15.13 -27.94 31.83
N ILE A 77 -16.40 -28.19 31.50
CA ILE A 77 -17.02 -27.69 30.27
C ILE A 77 -17.08 -26.16 30.26
N ALA A 78 -17.39 -25.53 31.40
CA ALA A 78 -17.40 -24.07 31.52
C ALA A 78 -15.99 -23.48 31.30
N ALA A 79 -14.96 -24.07 31.92
CA ALA A 79 -13.58 -23.65 31.75
C ALA A 79 -13.09 -23.83 30.30
N GLU A 80 -13.42 -24.94 29.64
CA GLU A 80 -13.06 -25.20 28.24
C GLU A 80 -13.74 -24.20 27.29
N LYS A 81 -15.03 -23.90 27.50
CA LYS A 81 -15.76 -22.89 26.72
C LYS A 81 -15.18 -21.50 26.89
N GLU A 82 -14.83 -21.09 28.11
CA GLU A 82 -14.23 -19.78 28.36
C GLU A 82 -12.84 -19.69 27.72
N ALA A 83 -12.01 -20.73 27.84
CA ALA A 83 -10.71 -20.80 27.18
C ALA A 83 -10.83 -20.72 25.65
N ALA A 84 -11.80 -21.42 25.06
CA ALA A 84 -12.07 -21.35 23.63
C ALA A 84 -12.54 -19.95 23.20
N ARG A 85 -13.39 -19.29 24.00
CA ARG A 85 -13.84 -17.91 23.72
C ARG A 85 -12.68 -16.92 23.76
N ILE A 86 -11.84 -16.98 24.80
CA ILE A 86 -10.67 -16.11 24.95
C ILE A 86 -9.72 -16.29 23.77
N LYS A 87 -9.44 -17.54 23.38
CA LYS A 87 -8.56 -17.81 22.24
C LYS A 87 -9.12 -17.27 20.92
N ALA A 88 -10.42 -17.44 20.67
CA ALA A 88 -11.07 -16.91 19.47
C ALA A 88 -11.06 -15.37 19.44
N GLU A 89 -11.27 -14.72 20.60
CA GLU A 89 -11.20 -13.27 20.74
C GLU A 89 -9.78 -12.74 20.50
N GLU A 90 -8.77 -13.41 21.05
CA GLU A 90 -7.36 -13.06 20.85
C GLU A 90 -6.93 -13.23 19.39
N ASP A 91 -7.28 -14.36 18.76
CA ASP A 91 -7.02 -14.61 17.34
C ASP A 91 -7.69 -13.56 16.45
N ALA A 92 -8.95 -13.20 16.75
CA ALA A 92 -9.66 -12.15 16.02
C ALA A 92 -9.01 -10.77 16.21
N ARG A 93 -8.57 -10.44 17.42
CA ARG A 93 -7.86 -9.18 17.71
C ARG A 93 -6.52 -9.11 16.96
N ILE A 94 -5.73 -10.18 16.99
CA ILE A 94 -4.45 -10.26 16.27
C ILE A 94 -4.66 -10.15 14.76
N ALA A 95 -5.70 -10.79 14.21
CA ALA A 95 -6.03 -10.67 12.79
C ALA A 95 -6.40 -9.24 12.41
N ALA A 96 -7.23 -8.57 13.22
CA ALA A 96 -7.62 -7.17 12.99
C ALA A 96 -6.41 -6.21 13.07
N GLU A 97 -5.51 -6.42 14.04
CA GLU A 97 -4.29 -5.61 14.18
C GLU A 97 -3.35 -5.78 12.99
N LYS A 98 -3.15 -7.02 12.52
CA LYS A 98 -2.33 -7.31 11.33
C LYS A 98 -2.91 -6.67 10.07
N GLU A 99 -4.22 -6.74 9.88
CA GLU A 99 -4.87 -6.12 8.72
C GLU A 99 -4.77 -4.60 8.78
N ALA A 100 -4.99 -3.99 9.95
CA ALA A 100 -4.82 -2.54 10.14
C ALA A 100 -3.37 -2.10 9.86
N ALA A 101 -2.37 -2.87 10.33
CA ALA A 101 -0.96 -2.59 10.05
C ALA A 101 -0.64 -2.72 8.55
N ARG A 102 -1.22 -3.71 7.86
CA ARG A 102 -1.05 -3.88 6.41
C ARG A 102 -1.64 -2.71 5.63
N ILE A 103 -2.88 -2.32 5.95
CA ILE A 103 -3.56 -1.19 5.30
C ILE A 103 -2.76 0.10 5.49
N LYS A 104 -2.27 0.35 6.71
CA LYS A 104 -1.45 1.53 6.99
C LYS A 104 -0.14 1.53 6.19
N ALA A 105 0.54 0.40 6.11
CA ALA A 105 1.77 0.28 5.33
C ALA A 105 1.53 0.47 3.82
N GLU A 106 0.42 -0.07 3.29
CA GLU A 106 0.02 0.10 1.88
C GLU A 106 -0.34 1.56 1.58
N GLU A 107 -1.07 2.23 2.47
CA GLU A 107 -1.43 3.64 2.31
C GLU A 107 -0.19 4.54 2.37
N GLU A 108 0.72 4.33 3.32
CA GLU A 108 2.00 5.05 3.39
C GLU A 108 2.85 4.84 2.14
N ALA A 109 2.89 3.62 1.59
CA ALA A 109 3.59 3.34 0.35
C ALA A 109 2.94 4.03 -0.85
N ARG A 110 1.61 4.04 -0.93
CA ARG A 110 0.85 4.73 -1.99
C ARG A 110 1.09 6.24 -1.94
N ILE A 111 1.02 6.85 -0.76
CA ILE A 111 1.25 8.29 -0.58
C ILE A 111 2.68 8.66 -1.01
N LYS A 112 3.70 7.90 -0.58
CA LYS A 112 5.09 8.16 -1.01
C LYS A 112 5.27 8.06 -2.52
N ALA A 113 4.66 7.06 -3.15
CA ALA A 113 4.72 6.90 -4.60
C ALA A 113 4.01 8.05 -5.34
N GLU A 114 2.88 8.53 -4.81
CA GLU A 114 2.16 9.68 -5.34
C GLU A 114 2.96 10.97 -5.20
N GLU A 115 3.54 11.24 -4.03
CA GLU A 115 4.42 12.39 -3.79
C GLU A 115 5.65 12.38 -4.69
N GLU A 116 6.27 11.21 -4.89
CA GLU A 116 7.42 11.08 -5.80
C GLU A 116 7.02 11.32 -7.26
N ALA A 117 5.87 10.80 -7.68
CA ALA A 117 5.33 11.02 -9.03
C ALA A 117 4.98 12.49 -9.26
N GLU A 118 4.36 13.17 -8.28
CA GLU A 118 4.05 14.60 -8.36
C GLU A 118 5.34 15.43 -8.43
N ARG A 119 6.32 15.12 -7.58
CA ARG A 119 7.63 15.79 -7.59
C ARG A 119 8.37 15.60 -8.91
N ALA A 120 8.29 14.41 -9.52
CA ALA A 120 8.85 14.13 -10.84
C ALA A 120 8.15 14.94 -11.93
N ARG A 121 6.80 15.05 -11.89
CA ARG A 121 6.03 15.88 -12.82
C ARG A 121 6.40 17.36 -12.70
N LEU A 122 6.47 17.90 -11.49
CA LEU A 122 6.85 19.30 -11.27
C LEU A 122 8.27 19.59 -11.78
N ARG A 123 9.20 18.66 -11.54
CA ARG A 123 10.57 18.76 -12.10
C ARG A 123 10.56 18.77 -13.63
N ALA A 124 9.79 17.89 -14.27
CA ALA A 124 9.69 17.86 -15.72
C ALA A 124 9.14 19.18 -16.30
N ILE A 125 8.08 19.73 -15.69
CA ILE A 125 7.50 21.02 -16.09
C ILE A 125 8.54 22.14 -15.93
N SER A 126 9.26 22.18 -14.80
CA SER A 126 10.29 23.18 -14.56
C SER A 126 11.45 23.08 -15.57
N ALA A 127 11.90 21.86 -15.87
CA ALA A 127 12.98 21.62 -16.83
C ALA A 127 12.56 22.00 -18.26
N GLU A 128 11.31 21.72 -18.65
CA GLU A 128 10.78 22.14 -19.94
C GLU A 128 10.66 23.66 -20.05
N ALA A 129 10.20 24.33 -18.99
CA ALA A 129 10.14 25.78 -18.92
C ALA A 129 11.53 26.42 -19.04
N GLU A 130 12.52 25.89 -18.30
CA GLU A 130 13.91 26.34 -18.40
C GLU A 130 14.51 26.10 -19.79
N ALA A 131 14.24 24.96 -20.41
CA ALA A 131 14.70 24.66 -21.77
C ALA A 131 14.12 25.64 -22.80
N LYS A 132 12.82 25.96 -22.69
CA LYS A 132 12.17 26.98 -23.53
C LYS A 132 12.79 28.35 -23.33
N GLN A 133 13.02 28.76 -22.09
CA GLN A 133 13.67 30.04 -21.77
C GLN A 133 15.09 30.10 -22.34
N ARG A 134 15.88 29.03 -22.18
CA ARG A 134 17.23 28.93 -22.76
C ARG A 134 17.21 29.00 -24.28
N SER A 135 16.25 28.35 -24.94
CA SER A 135 16.09 28.43 -26.40
C SER A 135 15.78 29.87 -26.84
N ILE A 136 14.81 30.53 -26.19
CA ILE A 136 14.43 31.91 -26.52
C ILE A 136 15.61 32.87 -26.33
N LEU A 137 16.35 32.73 -25.23
CA LEU A 137 17.53 33.55 -24.96
C LEU A 137 18.66 33.26 -25.96
N GLY A 138 18.85 31.99 -26.33
CA GLY A 138 19.79 31.59 -27.37
C GLY A 138 19.47 32.23 -28.72
N ASP A 139 18.21 32.12 -29.16
CA ASP A 139 17.73 32.73 -30.42
C ASP A 139 17.87 34.24 -30.41
N ARG A 140 17.54 34.89 -29.28
CA ARG A 140 17.71 36.32 -29.10
C ARG A 140 19.18 36.73 -29.20
N LEU A 141 20.07 36.02 -28.52
CA LEU A 141 21.50 36.31 -28.55
C LEU A 141 22.08 36.12 -29.96
N GLN A 142 21.63 35.10 -30.68
CA GLN A 142 22.02 34.90 -32.08
C GLN A 142 21.53 36.03 -32.99
N ARG A 143 20.29 36.49 -32.82
CA ARG A 143 19.77 37.64 -33.56
C ARG A 143 20.54 38.92 -33.25
N GLU A 144 20.78 39.21 -31.97
CA GLU A 144 21.57 40.38 -31.56
C GLU A 144 23.01 40.30 -32.10
N ALA A 145 23.62 39.12 -32.11
CA ALA A 145 24.95 38.91 -32.70
C ALA A 145 24.94 39.11 -34.23
N ALA A 146 23.92 38.60 -34.92
CA ALA A 146 23.75 38.78 -36.37
C ALA A 146 23.52 40.24 -36.73
N GLU A 147 22.67 40.95 -36.00
CA GLU A 147 22.43 42.39 -36.18
C GLU A 147 23.71 43.20 -35.97
N ARG A 148 24.46 42.90 -34.90
CA ARG A 148 25.77 43.54 -34.65
C ARG A 148 26.76 43.27 -35.77
N ALA A 149 26.79 42.04 -36.32
CA ALA A 149 27.66 41.70 -37.44
C ALA A 149 27.28 42.48 -38.71
N VAL A 150 25.98 42.61 -39.01
CA VAL A 150 25.48 43.40 -40.14
C VAL A 150 25.85 44.87 -39.99
N ILE A 151 25.63 45.46 -38.81
CA ILE A 151 25.99 46.85 -38.53
C ILE A 151 27.50 47.05 -38.69
N LYS A 152 28.31 46.15 -38.13
CA LYS A 152 29.77 46.20 -38.25
C LYS A 152 30.21 46.15 -39.71
N ALA A 153 29.68 45.21 -40.51
CA ALA A 153 30.00 45.07 -41.93
C ALA A 153 29.61 46.34 -42.71
N ARG A 154 28.47 46.96 -42.40
CA ARG A 154 28.05 48.23 -43.02
C ARG A 154 29.02 49.37 -42.71
N ILE A 155 29.48 49.48 -41.46
CA ILE A 155 30.46 50.51 -41.05
C ILE A 155 31.79 50.27 -41.77
N GLU A 156 32.26 49.03 -41.82
CA GLU A 156 33.51 48.67 -42.51
C GLU A 156 33.41 48.95 -44.02
N ALA A 157 32.28 48.63 -44.66
CA ALA A 157 32.04 48.94 -46.07
C ALA A 157 32.00 50.45 -46.33
N GLU A 158 31.37 51.23 -45.45
CA GLU A 158 31.35 52.69 -45.58
C GLU A 158 32.75 53.29 -45.38
N ALA A 159 33.51 52.79 -44.41
CA ALA A 159 34.89 53.19 -44.19
C ALA A 159 35.78 52.85 -45.41
N ALA A 160 35.65 51.65 -45.96
CA ALA A 160 36.35 51.23 -47.17
C ALA A 160 35.98 52.11 -48.38
N ARG A 161 34.68 52.43 -48.55
CA ARG A 161 34.23 53.35 -49.60
C ARG A 161 34.83 54.74 -49.43
N LYS A 162 34.84 55.29 -48.22
CA LYS A 162 35.46 56.59 -47.92
C LYS A 162 36.96 56.58 -48.21
N ALA A 163 37.66 55.51 -47.82
CA ALA A 163 39.09 55.33 -48.10
C ALA A 163 39.37 55.27 -49.60
N ALA A 164 38.59 54.49 -50.36
CA ALA A 164 38.72 54.40 -51.82
C ALA A 164 38.49 55.75 -52.51
N ILE A 165 37.49 56.53 -52.06
CA ILE A 165 37.26 57.89 -52.58
C ILE A 165 38.45 58.81 -52.24
N ALA A 166 39.00 58.73 -51.03
CA ALA A 166 40.15 59.54 -50.63
C ALA A 166 41.39 59.20 -51.46
N GLU A 167 41.66 57.92 -51.68
CA GLU A 167 42.75 57.44 -52.53
C GLU A 167 42.55 57.88 -53.99
N ALA A 168 41.34 57.73 -54.54
CA ALA A 168 40.99 58.19 -55.88
C ALA A 168 41.08 59.72 -56.04
N ARG A 169 41.05 60.51 -54.96
CA ARG A 169 41.25 61.97 -54.99
C ARG A 169 42.69 62.41 -54.77
N LYS A 170 43.58 61.49 -54.37
CA LYS A 170 44.99 61.80 -54.13
C LYS A 170 45.66 62.27 -55.42
N GLN A 171 46.47 63.31 -55.29
CA GLN A 171 47.34 63.87 -56.33
C GLN A 171 48.78 63.95 -55.77
N PRO A 172 49.82 63.72 -56.58
CA PRO A 172 49.78 63.30 -57.99
C PRO A 172 49.25 61.88 -58.17
N LYS A 173 48.87 61.51 -59.40
CA LYS A 173 48.42 60.16 -59.72
C LYS A 173 49.63 59.21 -59.81
N PRO A 174 49.44 57.89 -59.63
CA PRO A 174 50.53 56.95 -59.83
C PRO A 174 51.02 57.04 -61.28
N ALA A 175 52.34 56.90 -61.48
CA ALA A 175 53.01 57.15 -62.76
C ALA A 175 52.40 56.37 -63.94
N ASP A 176 51.94 55.14 -63.70
CA ASP A 176 51.29 54.33 -64.74
C ASP A 176 49.96 54.92 -65.20
N VAL A 177 49.18 55.50 -64.28
CA VAL A 177 47.91 56.17 -64.59
C VAL A 177 48.17 57.50 -65.31
N GLU A 178 49.16 58.27 -64.86
CA GLU A 178 49.55 59.51 -65.55
C GLU A 178 50.04 59.25 -66.97
N LYS A 179 50.84 58.19 -67.17
CA LYS A 179 51.27 57.76 -68.50
C LYS A 179 50.07 57.39 -69.39
N ASN A 180 49.15 56.56 -68.89
CA ASN A 180 47.96 56.18 -69.65
C ASN A 180 47.07 57.37 -70.00
N LEU A 181 46.93 58.36 -69.11
CA LEU A 181 46.19 59.60 -69.38
C LEU A 181 46.91 60.47 -70.41
N ALA A 182 48.24 60.57 -70.34
CA ALA A 182 49.04 61.29 -71.31
C ALA A 182 49.00 60.62 -72.70
N ASP A 183 49.05 59.30 -72.78
CA ASP A 183 48.97 58.55 -74.03
C ASP A 183 47.58 58.70 -74.69
N LYS A 184 46.50 58.73 -73.89
CA LYS A 184 45.13 58.89 -74.41
C LYS A 184 44.78 60.32 -74.81
N TYR A 185 45.12 61.31 -73.99
CA TYR A 185 44.63 62.67 -74.13
C TYR A 185 45.72 63.70 -74.41
N GLY A 186 46.98 63.37 -74.13
CA GLY A 186 48.11 64.31 -74.16
C GLY A 186 48.45 64.83 -75.56
N ALA A 187 48.18 64.05 -76.60
CA ALA A 187 48.39 64.43 -78.00
C ALA A 187 47.23 65.25 -78.62
N MET A 188 46.05 65.28 -77.98
CA MET A 188 44.87 66.01 -78.46
C MET A 188 44.98 67.51 -78.19
N GLY A 189 44.38 68.32 -79.06
CA GLY A 189 44.19 69.77 -78.84
C GLY A 189 43.28 70.06 -77.65
N ASN A 190 43.32 71.27 -77.09
CA ASN A 190 42.62 71.59 -75.83
C ASN A 190 41.10 71.33 -75.87
N GLU A 191 40.44 71.66 -76.98
CA GLU A 191 38.98 71.51 -77.13
C GLU A 191 38.58 70.05 -77.33
N GLU A 192 39.29 69.34 -78.22
CA GLU A 192 39.10 67.89 -78.45
C GLU A 192 39.37 67.09 -77.18
N ARG A 193 40.44 67.42 -76.46
CA ARG A 193 40.76 66.82 -75.16
C ARG A 193 39.63 67.02 -74.15
N ALA A 194 39.13 68.26 -74.03
CA ALA A 194 38.04 68.56 -73.10
C ALA A 194 36.78 67.78 -73.47
N PHE A 195 36.43 67.73 -74.76
CA PHE A 195 35.28 66.98 -75.24
C PHE A 195 35.42 65.47 -75.00
N SER A 196 36.53 64.85 -75.38
CA SER A 196 36.78 63.42 -75.16
C SER A 196 36.77 63.05 -73.67
N ILE A 197 37.33 63.88 -72.80
CA ILE A 197 37.24 63.68 -71.35
C ILE A 197 35.78 63.74 -70.88
N LEU A 198 34.98 64.70 -71.36
CA LEU A 198 33.57 64.81 -70.98
C LEU A 198 32.74 63.62 -71.48
N VAL A 199 33.01 63.11 -72.67
CA VAL A 199 32.38 61.89 -73.21
C VAL A 199 32.78 60.65 -72.40
N ASP A 200 34.06 60.48 -72.09
CA ASP A 200 34.55 59.33 -71.30
C ASP A 200 34.06 59.36 -69.85
N LEU A 201 33.84 60.55 -69.29
CA LEU A 201 33.18 60.73 -68.00
C LEU A 201 31.66 60.55 -68.08
N GLY A 202 31.10 60.34 -69.28
CA GLY A 202 29.66 60.18 -69.51
C GLY A 202 28.85 61.45 -69.23
N ILE A 203 29.49 62.62 -69.23
CA ILE A 203 28.83 63.92 -69.04
C ILE A 203 28.16 64.37 -70.35
N VAL A 204 28.72 63.94 -71.49
CA VAL A 204 28.17 64.18 -72.83
C VAL A 204 27.92 62.84 -73.49
N GLU A 205 26.67 62.57 -73.87
CA GLU A 205 26.30 61.42 -74.68
C GLU A 205 26.46 61.78 -76.17
N LEU A 206 27.10 60.91 -76.94
CA LEU A 206 27.18 61.02 -78.40
C LEU A 206 25.83 60.60 -78.99
N SER A 207 24.86 61.51 -79.03
CA SER A 207 23.62 61.30 -79.76
C SER A 207 23.92 61.24 -81.26
N LEU A 208 23.72 60.08 -81.89
CA LEU A 208 23.67 59.95 -83.34
C LEU A 208 22.31 60.51 -83.80
N GLU A 209 22.31 61.50 -84.70
CA GLU A 209 21.09 62.16 -85.21
C GLU A 209 20.17 61.16 -85.96
N PRO A 210 18.83 61.29 -85.84
CA PRO A 210 17.87 60.40 -86.48
C PRO A 210 17.54 60.84 -87.92
N GLU A 211 18.52 60.86 -88.83
CA GLU A 211 18.32 61.23 -90.25
C GLU A 211 18.59 60.09 -91.26
N ASP A 212 18.49 58.83 -90.83
CA ASP A 212 18.42 57.66 -91.73
C ASP A 212 17.04 56.97 -91.62
N THR A 213 15.96 57.75 -91.54
CA THR A 213 14.63 57.21 -91.88
C THR A 213 14.58 57.00 -93.38
N VAL A 214 14.84 55.77 -93.81
CA VAL A 214 14.60 55.29 -95.18
C VAL A 214 13.17 55.67 -95.59
N ASP A 215 13.03 56.47 -96.64
CA ASP A 215 11.74 56.80 -97.22
C ASP A 215 11.05 55.49 -97.67
N PRO A 216 9.81 55.19 -97.24
CA PRO A 216 9.17 53.91 -97.52
C PRO A 216 8.84 53.67 -99.01
N ASP A 217 9.10 54.63 -99.90
CA ASP A 217 8.85 54.54 -101.35
C ASP A 217 10.06 54.04 -102.17
N ASP A 218 11.22 53.81 -101.55
CA ASP A 218 12.45 53.37 -102.26
C ASP A 218 12.46 51.86 -102.62
N PHE A 219 11.38 51.14 -102.33
CA PHE A 219 11.18 49.73 -102.74
C PHE A 219 10.22 49.56 -103.92
N ALA A 220 9.96 50.62 -104.71
CA ALA A 220 9.07 50.57 -105.85
C ALA A 220 9.75 50.85 -107.21
N ALA A 221 10.85 50.15 -107.54
CA ALA A 221 11.24 49.88 -108.93
C ALA A 221 12.33 48.80 -109.06
N ASN A 222 11.96 47.70 -109.72
CA ASN A 222 12.78 46.60 -110.30
C ASN A 222 13.39 45.55 -109.37
#